data_AF-A0A495YQ33-F1
#
_entry.id   AF-A0A495YQ33-F1
#
_cell.length_a   1.000
_cell.length_b   1.000
_cell.length_c   1.000
_cell.angle_alpha   90.00
_cell.angle_beta   90.00
_cell.angle_gamma   90.00
#
_symmetry.space_group_name_H-M   'P 1'
#
loop_
_entity.id
_entity.type
_entity.pdbx_description
1 polymer ?
#
loop_
_entity_poly.entity_id
_entity_poly.type
_entity_poly.pdbx_seq_one_letter_code
_entity_poly.pdbx_strand_id
1 'polypeptide(L)'
;MAGSIPPSALLAERTISSLLDILRERAEHTPERIAFHFLRDGEDDVVSWSYGQFAAAAVHVRDRVLQHALHERRVLLLLEPGLGYVAALFGILLAGATAVPSFPPAGSRAVARFASICRDAHPDVVIAGKHHRSLQQELDGLHDGRRAAPALLTFDEHAFDDIDASAYDVRSVLAQRVDLDRPALLQYTSGSTGDPKGVVVTHENLVSNCAVIAERLGADPDRVGCTWLPPYHDMGLMGALLLAVFSGFPLVILSPQHFVQRPYRWLKAITDYRVTTSVAPNFAFDLCVDHINDEEAATLDLGSLQHVFCGAEPVSHATLERFFARFGRHGFERRAVVPCYGMAEATLYVSGKVGRSPITLIDVDKEALARGVCEPHDPASDVRGRTTLVGCGPVAVGHRLLIVDPATKRVLPEGTIGEIWFSGPNVAAGYLGRADSDDVFAAEISDADGEDDSIRYLRTGDLGFLNHGELFVTGRIKDVVIVAGRNLYPTDIEGSVQSAHDAIRTNGVAAFSIDGGPGESLVIVAELKRSRRLSPEQMREVRAAITLAVTRDHGVAPAVVHLGPTGAIPLTTSGKVRRQACKQAFQQGSLSTLEARA
;
A
#
# COMPACT_ATOMS: atom_id res chain seq x y z
N MET A 1 -8.52 -29.83 -17.39
CA MET A 1 -7.99 -29.76 -18.76
C MET A 1 -7.49 -28.35 -18.98
N ALA A 2 -6.19 -28.25 -19.29
CA ALA A 2 -5.45 -27.03 -19.47
C ALA A 2 -5.96 -26.22 -20.67
N GLY A 3 -5.96 -24.90 -20.52
CA GLY A 3 -6.38 -23.95 -21.55
C GLY A 3 -6.03 -22.52 -21.16
N SER A 4 -4.78 -22.29 -20.75
CA SER A 4 -4.21 -20.95 -20.72
C SER A 4 -4.04 -20.48 -22.16
N ILE A 5 -4.75 -19.41 -22.54
CA ILE A 5 -4.53 -18.71 -23.81
C ILE A 5 -3.11 -18.10 -23.74
N PRO A 6 -2.25 -18.33 -24.75
CA PRO A 6 -0.86 -17.89 -24.69
C PRO A 6 -0.73 -16.34 -24.66
N PRO A 7 0.35 -15.81 -24.05
CA PRO A 7 0.44 -14.43 -23.56
C PRO A 7 0.58 -13.33 -24.64
N SER A 8 0.65 -13.68 -25.92
CA SER A 8 1.19 -12.78 -26.95
C SER A 8 0.15 -11.98 -27.74
N ALA A 9 -1.15 -12.25 -27.63
CA ALA A 9 -2.13 -11.70 -28.58
C ALA A 9 -2.76 -10.35 -28.16
N LEU A 10 -2.80 -10.00 -26.87
CA LEU A 10 -3.48 -8.78 -26.39
C LEU A 10 -2.54 -7.60 -26.09
N LEU A 11 -1.23 -7.85 -25.96
CA LEU A 11 -0.21 -6.81 -25.77
C LEU A 11 0.48 -6.40 -27.08
N ALA A 12 0.31 -7.16 -28.17
CA ALA A 12 1.07 -6.97 -29.41
C ALA A 12 0.72 -5.70 -30.22
N GLU A 13 -0.41 -5.02 -29.95
CA GLU A 13 -0.84 -3.87 -30.75
C GLU A 13 -0.80 -2.51 -30.04
N ARG A 14 -0.41 -2.44 -28.75
CA ARG A 14 -0.01 -1.17 -28.15
C ARG A 14 1.51 -1.07 -28.22
N THR A 15 2.01 -0.24 -29.13
CA THR A 15 3.37 0.31 -29.10
C THR A 15 3.72 0.61 -27.64
N ILE A 16 4.78 -0.01 -27.10
CA ILE A 16 5.09 0.07 -25.66
C ILE A 16 5.51 1.51 -25.36
N SER A 17 4.55 2.33 -24.93
CA SER A 17 4.73 3.75 -24.62
C SER A 17 5.08 3.91 -23.15
N SER A 18 6.12 4.68 -22.84
CA SER A 18 6.41 5.07 -21.46
C SER A 18 5.32 6.00 -20.90
N LEU A 19 5.27 6.19 -19.58
CA LEU A 19 4.42 7.24 -18.98
C LEU A 19 4.76 8.66 -19.49
N LEU A 20 6.00 8.89 -19.96
CA LEU A 20 6.41 10.16 -20.56
C LEU A 20 5.88 10.32 -21.98
N ASP A 21 5.85 9.23 -22.78
CA ASP A 21 5.21 9.24 -24.10
C ASP A 21 3.70 9.50 -23.99
N ILE A 22 3.07 8.91 -22.97
CA ILE A 22 1.65 9.12 -22.62
C ILE A 22 1.39 10.58 -22.24
N LEU A 23 2.29 11.18 -21.44
CA LEU A 23 2.22 12.60 -21.11
C LEU A 23 2.42 13.47 -22.35
N ARG A 24 3.38 13.15 -23.23
CA ARG A 24 3.58 13.83 -24.52
C ARG A 24 2.30 13.87 -25.32
N GLU A 25 1.70 12.71 -25.54
CA GLU A 25 0.50 12.57 -26.35
C GLU A 25 -0.63 13.46 -25.82
N ARG A 26 -0.84 13.49 -24.50
CA ARG A 26 -1.90 14.31 -23.88
C ARG A 26 -1.60 15.79 -23.91
N ALA A 27 -0.34 16.18 -23.68
CA ALA A 27 0.09 17.56 -23.75
C ALA A 27 -0.01 18.11 -25.19
N GLU A 28 0.19 17.27 -26.21
CA GLU A 28 0.05 17.68 -27.61
C GLU A 28 -1.40 17.70 -28.10
N HIS A 29 -2.21 16.68 -27.76
CA HIS A 29 -3.55 16.50 -28.34
C HIS A 29 -4.68 17.04 -27.46
N THR A 30 -4.50 17.06 -26.14
CA THR A 30 -5.51 17.52 -25.17
C THR A 30 -4.91 18.41 -24.07
N PRO A 31 -4.16 19.48 -24.42
CA PRO A 31 -3.44 20.30 -23.43
C PRO A 31 -4.36 20.93 -22.38
N GLU A 32 -5.58 21.31 -22.76
CA GLU A 32 -6.56 21.96 -21.88
C GLU A 32 -7.36 20.97 -21.01
N ARG A 33 -7.25 19.66 -21.27
CA ARG A 33 -7.97 18.66 -20.46
C ARG A 33 -7.36 18.62 -19.06
N ILE A 34 -8.23 18.65 -18.04
CA ILE A 34 -7.80 18.56 -16.64
C ILE A 34 -7.20 17.19 -16.36
N ALA A 35 -5.99 17.21 -15.80
CA ALA A 35 -5.28 16.05 -15.28
C ALA A 35 -5.49 15.90 -13.76
N PHE A 36 -5.43 17.01 -13.02
CA PHE A 36 -5.47 16.97 -11.55
C PHE A 36 -6.31 18.10 -10.96
N HIS A 37 -7.00 17.77 -9.86
CA HIS A 37 -7.51 18.73 -8.88
C HIS A 37 -6.82 18.43 -7.55
N PHE A 38 -6.21 19.43 -6.91
CA PHE A 38 -5.65 19.31 -5.58
C PHE A 38 -6.43 20.18 -4.59
N LEU A 39 -7.00 19.56 -3.56
CA LEU A 39 -7.76 20.22 -2.50
C LEU A 39 -6.77 20.66 -1.41
N ARG A 40 -6.30 21.91 -1.46
CA ARG A 40 -5.24 22.46 -0.58
C ARG A 40 -5.63 22.45 0.89
N ASP A 41 -6.90 22.65 1.20
CA ASP A 41 -7.47 22.55 2.55
C ASP A 41 -8.18 21.20 2.81
N GLY A 42 -8.23 20.35 1.79
CA GLY A 42 -8.96 19.08 1.77
C GLY A 42 -10.45 19.20 1.47
N GLU A 43 -10.97 20.39 1.17
CA GLU A 43 -12.37 20.67 0.90
C GLU A 43 -12.52 21.59 -0.33
N ASP A 44 -12.60 22.90 -0.16
CA ASP A 44 -13.09 23.84 -1.17
C ASP A 44 -11.99 24.72 -1.80
N ASP A 45 -10.78 24.74 -1.23
CA ASP A 45 -9.65 25.45 -1.82
C ASP A 45 -8.94 24.58 -2.87
N VAL A 46 -9.25 24.81 -4.14
CA VAL A 46 -8.85 23.92 -5.26
C VAL A 46 -7.83 24.58 -6.17
N VAL A 47 -6.72 23.89 -6.43
CA VAL A 47 -5.81 24.18 -7.54
C VAL A 47 -5.95 23.07 -8.58
N SER A 48 -6.11 23.44 -9.85
CA SER A 48 -6.31 22.48 -10.93
C SER A 48 -5.23 22.61 -11.99
N TRP A 49 -4.81 21.48 -12.54
CA TRP A 49 -3.88 21.43 -13.66
C TRP A 49 -4.47 20.75 -14.87
N SER A 50 -4.36 21.43 -16.01
CA SER A 50 -4.47 20.81 -17.33
C SER A 50 -3.23 19.98 -17.66
N TYR A 51 -3.30 19.11 -18.68
CA TYR A 51 -2.13 18.36 -19.15
C TYR A 51 -1.00 19.27 -19.66
N GLY A 52 -1.33 20.43 -20.24
CA GLY A 52 -0.34 21.43 -20.67
C GLY A 52 0.43 22.03 -19.48
N GLN A 53 -0.29 22.43 -18.42
CA GLN A 53 0.32 22.95 -17.19
C GLN A 53 1.15 21.89 -16.46
N PHE A 54 0.63 20.66 -16.38
CA PHE A 54 1.36 19.54 -15.80
C PHE A 54 2.68 19.27 -16.55
N ALA A 55 2.64 19.20 -17.87
CA ALA A 55 3.84 18.97 -18.67
C ALA A 55 4.86 20.11 -18.51
N ALA A 56 4.41 21.37 -18.52
CA ALA A 56 5.27 22.53 -18.26
C ALA A 56 5.92 22.47 -16.87
N ALA A 57 5.17 22.06 -15.84
CA ALA A 57 5.70 21.94 -14.48
C ALA A 57 6.75 20.84 -14.36
N ALA A 58 6.55 19.72 -15.05
CA ALA A 58 7.54 18.66 -15.13
C ALA A 58 8.82 19.14 -15.84
N VAL A 59 8.71 19.88 -16.95
CA VAL A 59 9.86 20.47 -17.65
C VAL A 59 10.60 21.47 -16.76
N HIS A 60 9.89 22.33 -16.03
CA HIS A 60 10.50 23.25 -15.08
C HIS A 60 11.38 22.51 -14.06
N VAL A 61 10.86 21.45 -13.44
CA VAL A 61 11.65 20.68 -12.46
C VAL A 61 12.81 19.97 -13.12
N ARG A 62 12.62 19.37 -14.30
CA ARG A 62 13.68 18.73 -15.08
C ARG A 62 14.85 19.70 -15.32
N ASP A 63 14.59 20.91 -15.77
CA ASP A 63 15.64 21.90 -16.05
C ASP A 63 16.42 22.28 -14.79
N ARG A 64 15.75 22.34 -13.62
CA ARG A 64 16.42 22.57 -12.33
C ARG A 64 17.27 21.37 -11.89
N VAL A 65 16.78 20.16 -12.08
CA VAL A 65 17.51 18.93 -11.75
C VAL A 65 18.78 18.79 -12.61
N LEU A 66 18.69 19.11 -13.90
CA LEU A 66 19.82 19.03 -14.83
C LEU A 66 20.93 20.08 -14.60
N GLN A 67 20.71 21.07 -13.73
CA GLN A 67 21.77 22.00 -13.29
C GLN A 67 22.78 21.32 -12.35
N HIS A 68 22.47 20.11 -11.86
CA HIS A 68 23.33 19.33 -10.98
C HIS A 68 23.98 18.17 -11.73
N ALA A 69 25.16 17.73 -11.26
CA ALA A 69 25.82 16.56 -11.80
C ALA A 69 25.11 15.28 -11.33
N LEU A 70 24.45 14.58 -12.25
CA LEU A 70 23.73 13.33 -11.98
C LEU A 70 24.63 12.14 -12.29
N HIS A 71 25.51 11.78 -11.35
CA HIS A 71 26.43 10.66 -11.51
C HIS A 71 25.71 9.33 -11.38
N GLU A 72 25.03 9.18 -10.24
CA GLU A 72 24.29 8.00 -9.86
C GLU A 72 22.86 8.00 -10.44
N ARG A 73 22.46 9.15 -11.02
CA ARG A 73 21.18 9.47 -11.64
C ARG A 73 20.00 9.14 -10.74
N ARG A 74 20.15 9.40 -9.44
CA ARG A 74 19.11 9.13 -8.44
C ARG A 74 18.73 10.42 -7.74
N VAL A 75 17.44 10.72 -7.73
CA VAL A 75 16.92 11.95 -7.13
C VAL A 75 15.88 11.59 -6.09
N LEU A 76 16.15 11.95 -4.84
CA LEU A 76 15.26 11.66 -3.73
C LEU A 76 14.20 12.76 -3.60
N LEU A 77 12.94 12.36 -3.56
CA LEU A 77 11.78 13.25 -3.57
C LEU A 77 11.12 13.30 -2.19
N LEU A 78 11.24 14.46 -1.51
CA LEU A 78 10.68 14.79 -0.19
C LEU A 78 9.73 15.97 -0.27
N LEU A 79 8.78 15.93 -1.20
CA LEU A 79 7.69 16.90 -1.21
C LEU A 79 6.48 16.32 -0.46
N GLU A 80 5.70 17.22 0.13
CA GLU A 80 4.39 16.88 0.65
C GLU A 80 3.43 16.48 -0.50
N PRO A 81 2.37 15.71 -0.24
CA PRO A 81 1.38 15.35 -1.25
C PRO A 81 0.73 16.59 -1.88
N GLY A 82 0.77 16.69 -3.20
CA GLY A 82 0.20 17.81 -3.96
C GLY A 82 0.77 17.89 -5.38
N LEU A 83 0.39 18.94 -6.12
CA LEU A 83 0.79 19.12 -7.53
C LEU A 83 2.32 19.24 -7.71
N GLY A 84 3.00 19.92 -6.78
CA GLY A 84 4.46 20.00 -6.78
C GLY A 84 5.15 18.64 -6.70
N TYR A 85 4.56 17.66 -5.99
CA TYR A 85 5.05 16.29 -5.97
C TYR A 85 4.97 15.64 -7.36
N VAL A 86 3.84 15.81 -8.04
CA VAL A 86 3.61 15.26 -9.38
C VAL A 86 4.60 15.86 -10.39
N ALA A 87 4.78 17.18 -10.37
CA ALA A 87 5.74 17.87 -11.23
C ALA A 87 7.18 17.41 -10.95
N ALA A 88 7.56 17.27 -9.69
CA ALA A 88 8.90 16.82 -9.35
C ALA A 88 9.15 15.36 -9.77
N LEU A 89 8.18 14.47 -9.56
CA LEU A 89 8.28 13.08 -10.00
C LEU A 89 8.52 13.01 -11.52
N PHE A 90 7.66 13.64 -12.32
CA PHE A 90 7.80 13.59 -13.78
C PHE A 90 9.00 14.39 -14.28
N GLY A 91 9.40 15.46 -13.60
CA GLY A 91 10.62 16.20 -13.92
C GLY A 91 11.90 15.38 -13.69
N ILE A 92 11.94 14.56 -12.64
CA ILE A 92 13.04 13.60 -12.41
C ILE A 92 13.10 12.58 -13.56
N LEU A 93 11.96 12.00 -13.92
CA LEU A 93 11.88 11.03 -15.02
C LEU A 93 12.31 11.66 -16.36
N LEU A 94 11.87 12.90 -16.64
CA LEU A 94 12.28 13.66 -17.82
C LEU A 94 13.77 14.00 -17.84
N ALA A 95 14.41 14.10 -16.68
CA ALA A 95 15.86 14.28 -16.57
C ALA A 95 16.62 12.96 -16.85
N GLY A 96 15.92 11.84 -17.10
CA GLY A 96 16.51 10.52 -17.28
C GLY A 96 17.10 9.95 -15.99
N ALA A 97 16.59 10.42 -14.84
CA ALA A 97 16.98 9.99 -13.51
C ALA A 97 15.91 9.11 -12.88
N THR A 98 16.34 8.25 -11.95
CA THR A 98 15.48 7.39 -11.15
C THR A 98 14.98 8.18 -9.94
N ALA A 99 13.67 8.28 -9.78
CA ALA A 99 13.08 8.93 -8.63
C ALA A 99 13.13 8.01 -7.40
N VAL A 100 13.40 8.58 -6.24
CA VAL A 100 13.32 7.89 -4.94
C VAL A 100 12.24 8.55 -4.10
N PRO A 101 10.96 8.18 -4.30
CA PRO A 101 9.84 8.64 -3.49
C PRO A 101 10.08 8.41 -1.99
N SER A 102 10.00 9.47 -1.21
CA SER A 102 10.01 9.39 0.25
C SER A 102 9.13 10.49 0.84
N PHE A 103 9.07 10.58 2.16
CA PHE A 103 8.27 11.55 2.89
C PHE A 103 9.18 12.46 3.72
N PRO A 104 8.84 13.75 3.86
CA PRO A 104 9.63 14.65 4.67
C PRO A 104 9.78 14.14 6.11
N PRO A 105 11.00 14.10 6.66
CA PRO A 105 11.21 13.51 7.97
C PRO A 105 10.70 14.44 9.08
N ALA A 106 9.75 13.96 9.87
CA ALA A 106 9.29 14.61 11.10
C ALA A 106 9.72 13.79 12.34
N GLY A 107 10.60 14.38 13.17
CA GLY A 107 11.14 13.74 14.37
C GLY A 107 12.30 12.78 14.13
N SER A 108 13.00 12.41 15.21
CA SER A 108 14.30 11.70 15.14
C SER A 108 14.25 10.35 14.40
N ARG A 109 13.18 9.57 14.58
CA ARG A 109 13.02 8.27 13.87
C ARG A 109 12.87 8.45 12.36
N ALA A 110 12.15 9.47 11.92
CA ALA A 110 11.96 9.74 10.50
C ALA A 110 13.26 10.27 9.87
N VAL A 111 14.02 11.09 10.60
CA VAL A 111 15.36 11.55 10.17
C VAL A 111 16.33 10.36 10.02
N ALA A 112 16.35 9.43 10.99
CA ALA A 112 17.17 8.23 10.90
C ALA A 112 16.81 7.36 9.68
N ARG A 113 15.51 7.22 9.39
CA ARG A 113 15.04 6.51 8.20
C ARG A 113 15.43 7.23 6.91
N PHE A 114 15.28 8.55 6.86
CA PHE A 114 15.72 9.37 5.73
C PHE A 114 17.22 9.18 5.46
N ALA A 115 18.06 9.31 6.49
CA ALA A 115 19.50 9.08 6.36
C ALA A 115 19.83 7.65 5.91
N SER A 116 19.09 6.65 6.39
CA SER A 116 19.24 5.26 5.93
C SER A 116 18.91 5.09 4.45
N ILE A 117 17.84 5.73 3.97
CA ILE A 117 17.47 5.71 2.54
C ILE A 117 18.55 6.42 1.72
N CYS A 118 19.06 7.57 2.15
CA CYS A 118 20.13 8.25 1.44
C CYS A 118 21.41 7.40 1.34
N ARG A 119 21.77 6.68 2.41
CA ARG A 119 22.93 5.76 2.41
C ARG A 119 22.73 4.51 1.56
N ASP A 120 21.51 4.08 1.33
CA ASP A 120 21.22 2.92 0.47
C ASP A 120 21.09 3.38 -1.00
N ALA A 121 20.21 4.34 -1.24
CA ALA A 121 19.90 4.88 -2.56
C ALA A 121 21.01 5.73 -3.17
N HIS A 122 21.87 6.37 -2.38
CA HIS A 122 22.91 7.29 -2.86
C HIS A 122 22.40 8.30 -3.89
N PRO A 123 21.43 9.17 -3.54
CA PRO A 123 20.94 10.17 -4.47
C PRO A 123 22.03 11.23 -4.76
N ASP A 124 22.03 11.79 -5.97
CA ASP A 124 22.83 12.97 -6.32
C ASP A 124 22.15 14.26 -5.84
N VAL A 125 20.81 14.25 -5.82
CA VAL A 125 19.97 15.41 -5.49
C VAL A 125 18.84 14.97 -4.57
N VAL A 126 18.53 15.82 -3.58
CA VAL A 126 17.31 15.74 -2.77
C VAL A 126 16.41 16.92 -3.12
N ILE A 127 15.19 16.64 -3.58
CA ILE A 127 14.15 17.63 -3.80
C ILE A 127 13.29 17.74 -2.54
N ALA A 128 13.14 18.93 -1.98
CA ALA A 128 12.32 19.16 -0.79
C ALA A 128 11.57 20.49 -0.81
N GLY A 129 10.61 20.65 0.10
CA GLY A 129 9.96 21.94 0.33
C GLY A 129 10.94 22.97 0.91
N LYS A 130 10.75 24.25 0.61
CA LYS A 130 11.60 25.36 1.08
C LYS A 130 11.67 25.49 2.61
N HIS A 131 10.67 24.99 3.33
CA HIS A 131 10.65 24.91 4.79
C HIS A 131 11.57 23.79 5.34
N HIS A 132 11.99 22.84 4.50
CA HIS A 132 12.94 21.77 4.86
C HIS A 132 14.40 22.12 4.59
N ARG A 133 14.76 23.41 4.48
CA ARG A 133 16.16 23.84 4.28
C ARG A 133 17.11 23.38 5.39
N SER A 134 16.60 23.10 6.58
CA SER A 134 17.38 22.53 7.69
C SER A 134 17.96 21.15 7.38
N LEU A 135 17.40 20.41 6.40
CA LEU A 135 17.93 19.12 5.97
C LEU A 135 19.35 19.21 5.40
N GLN A 136 19.80 20.39 4.96
CA GLN A 136 21.16 20.58 4.44
C GLN A 136 22.22 20.07 5.42
N GLN A 137 22.05 20.31 6.74
CA GLN A 137 23.01 19.85 7.75
C GLN A 137 23.10 18.32 7.83
N GLU A 138 21.95 17.64 7.75
CA GLU A 138 21.89 16.18 7.74
C GLU A 138 22.53 15.62 6.46
N LEU A 139 22.30 16.28 5.31
CA LEU A 139 22.90 15.89 4.03
C LEU A 139 24.41 16.07 4.00
N ASP A 140 24.91 17.19 4.52
CA ASP A 140 26.34 17.46 4.63
C ASP A 140 27.04 16.38 5.48
N GLY A 141 26.35 15.86 6.50
CA GLY A 141 26.83 14.75 7.34
C GLY A 141 26.87 13.37 6.64
N LEU A 142 26.31 13.23 5.43
CA LEU A 142 26.38 11.99 4.65
C LEU A 142 27.65 11.88 3.79
N HIS A 143 28.45 12.93 3.70
CA HIS A 143 29.77 12.86 3.08
C HIS A 143 30.68 11.88 3.85
N ASP A 144 31.33 10.96 3.13
CA ASP A 144 32.22 9.94 3.73
C ASP A 144 33.63 9.95 3.14
N GLY A 145 34.01 11.03 2.46
CA GLY A 145 35.29 11.20 1.77
C GLY A 145 35.43 10.43 0.46
N ARG A 146 34.53 9.47 0.16
CA ARG A 146 34.46 8.76 -1.12
C ARG A 146 33.34 9.30 -2.00
N ARG A 147 32.28 9.84 -1.39
CA ARG A 147 31.11 10.40 -2.07
C ARG A 147 30.82 11.81 -1.58
N ALA A 148 30.40 12.66 -2.51
CA ALA A 148 29.88 13.97 -2.19
C ALA A 148 28.51 13.85 -1.52
N ALA A 149 28.18 14.80 -0.65
CA ALA A 149 26.81 14.94 -0.16
C ALA A 149 25.86 15.31 -1.31
N PRO A 150 24.60 14.83 -1.29
CA PRO A 150 23.62 15.21 -2.30
C PRO A 150 23.32 16.70 -2.25
N ALA A 151 23.05 17.31 -3.40
CA ALA A 151 22.59 18.69 -3.46
C ALA A 151 21.14 18.80 -2.99
N LEU A 152 20.81 19.82 -2.19
CA LEU A 152 19.43 20.12 -1.80
C LEU A 152 18.80 21.10 -2.78
N LEU A 153 17.80 20.64 -3.53
CA LEU A 153 16.96 21.48 -4.40
C LEU A 153 15.63 21.76 -3.71
N THR A 154 15.36 23.03 -3.39
CA THR A 154 14.12 23.39 -2.70
C THR A 154 13.11 24.09 -3.60
N PHE A 155 11.84 23.70 -3.49
CA PHE A 155 10.71 24.39 -4.14
C PHE A 155 9.82 25.07 -3.10
N ASP A 156 9.23 26.21 -3.49
CA ASP A 156 8.17 26.85 -2.73
C ASP A 156 6.87 26.03 -2.87
N GLU A 157 6.04 26.01 -1.84
CA GLU A 157 4.83 25.16 -1.82
C GLU A 157 3.82 25.57 -2.89
N HIS A 158 3.83 26.86 -3.24
CA HIS A 158 2.97 27.48 -4.26
C HIS A 158 3.73 27.78 -5.56
N ALA A 159 4.94 27.24 -5.76
CA ALA A 159 5.76 27.51 -6.95
C ALA A 159 5.08 27.13 -8.28
N PHE A 160 4.00 26.37 -8.19
CA PHE A 160 3.37 25.60 -9.25
C PHE A 160 1.89 25.96 -9.47
N ASP A 161 1.33 26.82 -8.62
CA ASP A 161 -0.11 27.13 -8.63
C ASP A 161 -0.51 27.89 -9.91
N ASP A 162 0.34 28.80 -10.39
CA ASP A 162 0.10 29.66 -11.56
C ASP A 162 1.14 29.46 -12.67
N ILE A 163 1.51 28.21 -12.98
CA ILE A 163 2.52 27.95 -14.00
C ILE A 163 2.05 28.34 -15.41
N ASP A 164 2.81 29.22 -16.06
CA ASP A 164 2.59 29.59 -17.47
C ASP A 164 3.18 28.51 -18.39
N ALA A 165 2.30 27.69 -18.97
CA ALA A 165 2.70 26.61 -19.88
C ALA A 165 3.40 27.13 -21.15
N SER A 166 3.13 28.36 -21.58
CA SER A 166 3.73 28.93 -22.79
C SER A 166 5.22 29.27 -22.65
N ALA A 167 5.73 29.32 -21.42
CA ALA A 167 7.13 29.61 -21.12
C ALA A 167 8.08 28.43 -21.36
N TYR A 168 7.56 27.23 -21.71
CA TYR A 168 8.35 26.00 -21.80
C TYR A 168 8.20 25.31 -23.16
N ASP A 169 9.32 24.85 -23.73
CA ASP A 169 9.33 24.01 -24.94
C ASP A 169 9.03 22.54 -24.60
N VAL A 170 7.80 22.29 -24.16
CA VAL A 170 7.32 20.98 -23.72
C VAL A 170 7.47 19.92 -24.83
N ARG A 171 7.19 20.30 -26.08
CA ARG A 171 7.18 19.40 -27.22
C ARG A 171 8.56 18.80 -27.50
N SER A 172 9.58 19.64 -27.56
CA SER A 172 10.96 19.20 -27.82
C SER A 172 11.48 18.31 -26.70
N VAL A 173 11.20 18.66 -25.44
CA VAL A 173 11.65 17.89 -24.28
C VAL A 173 11.02 16.50 -24.23
N LEU A 174 9.71 16.40 -24.45
CA LEU A 174 8.98 15.13 -24.39
C LEU A 174 9.18 14.23 -25.63
N ALA A 175 9.77 14.73 -26.70
CA ALA A 175 10.11 13.93 -27.89
C ALA A 175 11.28 12.95 -27.65
N GLN A 176 11.98 13.06 -26.52
CA GLN A 176 13.10 12.19 -26.17
C GLN A 176 12.62 10.75 -25.91
N ARG A 177 13.33 9.78 -26.48
CA ARG A 177 13.04 8.36 -26.27
C ARG A 177 13.39 7.93 -24.85
N VAL A 178 12.49 7.18 -24.24
CA VAL A 178 12.69 6.57 -22.93
C VAL A 178 13.12 5.12 -23.13
N ASP A 179 14.21 4.74 -22.47
CA ASP A 179 14.61 3.35 -22.35
C ASP A 179 13.76 2.69 -21.25
N LEU A 180 12.92 1.73 -21.66
CA LEU A 180 11.90 1.15 -20.79
C LEU A 180 12.48 0.23 -19.71
N ASP A 181 13.67 -0.34 -19.96
CA ASP A 181 14.36 -1.24 -19.04
C ASP A 181 15.07 -0.47 -17.93
N ARG A 182 15.21 0.86 -18.07
CA ARG A 182 15.85 1.67 -17.04
C ARG A 182 14.97 1.81 -15.79
N PRO A 183 15.58 1.84 -14.60
CA PRO A 183 14.87 2.15 -13.36
C PRO A 183 14.22 3.53 -13.43
N ALA A 184 12.89 3.56 -13.32
CA ALA A 184 12.11 4.77 -13.16
C ALA A 184 12.03 5.16 -11.68
N LEU A 185 11.82 4.18 -10.80
CA LEU A 185 11.66 4.40 -9.36
C LEU A 185 12.53 3.44 -8.54
N LEU A 186 12.96 3.93 -7.37
CA LEU A 186 13.30 3.10 -6.23
C LEU A 186 12.17 3.19 -5.20
N GLN A 187 11.26 2.22 -5.21
CA GLN A 187 10.15 2.18 -4.26
C GLN A 187 10.61 1.51 -2.96
N TYR A 188 10.86 2.32 -1.93
CA TYR A 188 11.22 1.77 -0.63
C TYR A 188 10.02 1.12 0.04
N THR A 189 10.20 -0.12 0.48
CA THR A 189 9.16 -0.84 1.22
C THR A 189 8.99 -0.25 2.62
N SER A 190 7.78 -0.37 3.18
CA SER A 190 7.43 0.18 4.48
C SER A 190 8.09 -0.52 5.69
N GLY A 191 8.94 -1.53 5.44
CA GLY A 191 9.83 -2.12 6.44
C GLY A 191 9.12 -2.89 7.56
N SER A 192 8.18 -3.78 7.21
CA SER A 192 7.52 -4.65 8.20
C SER A 192 8.48 -5.66 8.87
N THR A 193 9.61 -5.99 8.22
CA THR A 193 10.49 -7.11 8.61
C THR A 193 11.99 -6.75 8.72
N GLY A 194 12.39 -5.48 8.64
CA GLY A 194 13.81 -5.08 8.70
C GLY A 194 14.11 -3.68 8.13
N ASP A 195 15.36 -3.47 7.72
CA ASP A 195 15.84 -2.24 7.07
C ASP A 195 15.09 -1.97 5.75
N PRO A 196 14.85 -0.69 5.39
CA PRO A 196 14.18 -0.34 4.14
C PRO A 196 14.92 -0.92 2.93
N LYS A 197 14.22 -1.66 2.08
CA LYS A 197 14.76 -2.17 0.80
C LYS A 197 14.21 -1.32 -0.34
N GLY A 198 15.09 -0.80 -1.20
CA GLY A 198 14.70 -0.09 -2.42
C GLY A 198 14.35 -1.08 -3.54
N VAL A 199 13.07 -1.23 -3.86
CA VAL A 199 12.62 -2.03 -5.01
C VAL A 199 12.90 -1.26 -6.30
N VAL A 200 13.62 -1.88 -7.22
CA VAL A 200 14.00 -1.29 -8.51
C VAL A 200 12.87 -1.50 -9.52
N VAL A 201 12.09 -0.44 -9.77
CA VAL A 201 10.94 -0.48 -10.68
C VAL A 201 11.31 0.22 -11.99
N THR A 202 11.25 -0.50 -13.10
CA THR A 202 11.56 0.03 -14.43
C THR A 202 10.38 0.82 -15.03
N HIS A 203 10.64 1.55 -16.11
CA HIS A 203 9.55 2.20 -16.87
C HIS A 203 8.57 1.17 -17.45
N GLU A 204 9.06 0.02 -17.94
CA GLU A 204 8.20 -1.08 -18.40
C GLU A 204 7.32 -1.62 -17.28
N ASN A 205 7.88 -1.83 -16.09
CA ASN A 205 7.12 -2.32 -14.94
C ASN A 205 5.95 -1.37 -14.60
N LEU A 206 6.19 -0.06 -14.60
CA LEU A 206 5.15 0.95 -14.32
C LEU A 206 4.01 0.91 -15.33
N VAL A 207 4.35 0.87 -16.63
CA VAL A 207 3.37 0.86 -17.71
C VAL A 207 2.59 -0.44 -17.70
N SER A 208 3.25 -1.57 -17.52
CA SER A 208 2.64 -2.90 -17.41
C SER A 208 1.66 -2.96 -16.24
N ASN A 209 2.06 -2.46 -15.07
CA ASN A 209 1.17 -2.39 -13.91
C ASN A 209 -0.05 -1.50 -14.16
N CYS A 210 0.14 -0.31 -14.76
CA CYS A 210 -0.98 0.58 -15.09
C CYS A 210 -1.93 -0.06 -16.12
N ALA A 211 -1.40 -0.75 -17.12
CA ALA A 211 -2.19 -1.43 -18.14
C ALA A 211 -3.11 -2.49 -17.53
N VAL A 212 -2.59 -3.30 -16.60
CA VAL A 212 -3.37 -4.31 -15.89
C VAL A 212 -4.48 -3.68 -15.06
N ILE A 213 -4.18 -2.63 -14.27
CA ILE A 213 -5.21 -1.99 -13.45
C ILE A 213 -6.25 -1.29 -14.33
N ALA A 214 -5.85 -0.67 -15.44
CA ALA A 214 -6.76 -0.04 -16.40
C ALA A 214 -7.69 -1.07 -17.06
N GLU A 215 -7.18 -2.26 -17.42
CA GLU A 215 -8.01 -3.37 -17.90
C GLU A 215 -9.04 -3.79 -16.85
N ARG A 216 -8.62 -3.93 -15.58
CA ARG A 216 -9.51 -4.30 -14.46
C ARG A 216 -10.58 -3.26 -14.18
N LEU A 217 -10.25 -1.99 -14.39
CA LEU A 217 -11.19 -0.88 -14.26
C LEU A 217 -12.24 -0.84 -15.39
N GLY A 218 -11.89 -1.37 -16.56
CA GLY A 218 -12.72 -1.31 -17.76
C GLY A 218 -12.77 0.08 -18.42
N ALA A 219 -13.34 0.15 -19.62
CA ALA A 219 -13.50 1.41 -20.34
C ALA A 219 -14.57 2.28 -19.67
N ASP A 220 -14.21 3.52 -19.38
CA ASP A 220 -15.13 4.56 -18.90
C ASP A 220 -14.57 5.92 -19.36
N PRO A 221 -15.19 6.58 -20.36
CA PRO A 221 -14.71 7.87 -20.88
C PRO A 221 -14.90 9.02 -19.88
N ASP A 222 -15.85 8.88 -18.95
CA ASP A 222 -16.25 9.91 -17.98
C ASP A 222 -15.64 9.65 -16.61
N ARG A 223 -14.66 8.73 -16.54
CA ARG A 223 -14.00 8.34 -15.30
C ARG A 223 -13.43 9.56 -14.59
N VAL A 224 -13.67 9.62 -13.29
CA VAL A 224 -13.05 10.55 -12.35
C VAL A 224 -12.47 9.74 -11.19
N GLY A 225 -11.20 9.98 -10.87
CA GLY A 225 -10.49 9.33 -9.77
C GLY A 225 -10.43 10.20 -8.53
N CYS A 226 -10.32 9.59 -7.35
CA CYS A 226 -9.99 10.30 -6.11
C CYS A 226 -9.02 9.51 -5.24
N THR A 227 -8.02 10.19 -4.68
CA THR A 227 -7.09 9.60 -3.72
C THR A 227 -6.66 10.59 -2.64
N TRP A 228 -6.56 10.11 -1.41
CA TRP A 228 -5.83 10.76 -0.32
C TRP A 228 -4.57 9.97 0.06
N LEU A 229 -4.30 8.86 -0.63
CA LEU A 229 -3.19 7.99 -0.27
C LEU A 229 -1.86 8.71 -0.53
N PRO A 230 -0.86 8.49 0.34
CA PRO A 230 0.43 9.13 0.16
C PRO A 230 1.09 8.69 -1.16
N PRO A 231 1.63 9.64 -1.96
CA PRO A 231 2.26 9.33 -3.25
C PRO A 231 3.67 8.71 -3.09
N TYR A 232 4.15 8.52 -1.87
CA TYR A 232 5.36 7.75 -1.55
C TYR A 232 5.05 6.28 -1.15
N HIS A 233 3.77 5.89 -1.13
CA HIS A 233 3.34 4.50 -0.99
C HIS A 233 2.87 3.97 -2.34
N ASP A 234 3.18 2.71 -2.66
CA ASP A 234 2.89 2.06 -3.96
C ASP A 234 1.43 2.27 -4.42
N MET A 235 0.46 2.04 -3.54
CA MET A 235 -0.97 2.16 -3.83
C MET A 235 -1.41 3.60 -4.16
N GLY A 236 -0.83 4.61 -3.52
CA GLY A 236 -1.11 6.01 -3.84
C GLY A 236 -0.40 6.47 -5.11
N LEU A 237 0.86 6.05 -5.28
CA LEU A 237 1.67 6.39 -6.44
C LEU A 237 1.18 5.70 -7.71
N MET A 238 1.26 4.38 -7.74
CA MET A 238 1.02 3.57 -8.93
C MET A 238 -0.46 3.28 -9.12
N GLY A 239 -1.20 3.07 -8.02
CA GLY A 239 -2.62 2.71 -8.05
C GLY A 239 -3.58 3.88 -8.28
N ALA A 240 -3.12 5.12 -8.04
CA ALA A 240 -3.94 6.32 -8.27
C ALA A 240 -3.26 7.32 -9.20
N LEU A 241 -2.12 7.89 -8.81
CA LEU A 241 -1.47 8.99 -9.54
C LEU A 241 -1.02 8.56 -10.94
N LEU A 242 -0.19 7.53 -11.05
CA LEU A 242 0.31 7.08 -12.35
C LEU A 242 -0.79 6.45 -13.21
N LEU A 243 -1.73 5.73 -12.59
CA LEU A 243 -2.89 5.16 -13.29
C LEU A 243 -3.77 6.25 -13.92
N ALA A 244 -3.98 7.37 -13.24
CA ALA A 244 -4.75 8.50 -13.77
C ALA A 244 -4.07 9.10 -15.00
N VAL A 245 -2.74 9.31 -14.94
CA VAL A 245 -1.96 9.77 -16.10
C VAL A 245 -2.04 8.77 -17.24
N PHE A 246 -1.80 7.49 -16.96
CA PHE A 246 -1.85 6.40 -17.94
C PHE A 246 -3.21 6.31 -18.63
N SER A 247 -4.30 6.42 -17.87
CA SER A 247 -5.67 6.23 -18.38
C SER A 247 -6.31 7.51 -18.90
N GLY A 248 -5.76 8.68 -18.59
CA GLY A 248 -6.24 9.97 -19.08
C GLY A 248 -7.45 10.55 -18.34
N PHE A 249 -7.74 10.10 -17.12
CA PHE A 249 -8.86 10.63 -16.32
C PHE A 249 -8.39 11.68 -15.30
N PRO A 250 -9.22 12.69 -14.97
CA PRO A 250 -8.89 13.64 -13.91
C PRO A 250 -8.84 12.96 -12.54
N LEU A 251 -7.81 13.29 -11.75
CA LEU A 251 -7.63 12.78 -10.39
C LEU A 251 -7.78 13.91 -9.37
N VAL A 252 -8.73 13.73 -8.45
CA VAL A 252 -8.93 14.57 -7.27
C VAL A 252 -8.02 14.08 -6.15
N ILE A 253 -7.17 14.96 -5.62
CA ILE A 253 -6.14 14.64 -4.64
C ILE A 253 -6.40 15.41 -3.35
N LEU A 254 -6.43 14.69 -2.23
CA LEU A 254 -6.35 15.26 -0.88
C LEU A 254 -5.05 14.79 -0.20
N SER A 255 -4.61 15.47 0.86
CA SER A 255 -3.50 14.95 1.66
C SER A 255 -3.97 13.82 2.60
N PRO A 256 -3.10 12.85 2.95
CA PRO A 256 -3.42 11.85 3.97
C PRO A 256 -3.78 12.47 5.32
N GLN A 257 -3.14 13.60 5.65
CA GLN A 257 -3.40 14.35 6.87
C GLN A 257 -4.83 14.88 6.90
N HIS A 258 -5.33 15.46 5.79
CA HIS A 258 -6.72 15.93 5.70
C HIS A 258 -7.72 14.80 5.88
N PHE A 259 -7.47 13.64 5.29
CA PHE A 259 -8.33 12.46 5.49
C PHE A 259 -8.35 12.01 6.95
N VAL A 260 -7.17 11.84 7.57
CA VAL A 260 -7.09 11.38 8.97
C VAL A 260 -7.72 12.38 9.95
N GLN A 261 -7.57 13.68 9.70
CA GLN A 261 -8.18 14.73 10.51
C GLN A 261 -9.71 14.72 10.42
N ARG A 262 -10.25 14.52 9.22
CA ARG A 262 -11.71 14.53 8.99
C ARG A 262 -12.06 13.57 7.82
N PRO A 263 -12.33 12.28 8.11
CA PRO A 263 -12.61 11.27 7.07
C PRO A 263 -13.77 11.62 6.12
N TYR A 264 -14.72 12.45 6.59
CA TYR A 264 -15.81 13.00 5.76
C TYR A 264 -15.32 13.63 4.45
N ARG A 265 -14.14 14.27 4.43
CA ARG A 265 -13.58 14.93 3.25
C ARG A 265 -13.42 14.02 2.05
N TRP A 266 -13.09 12.75 2.27
CA TRP A 266 -12.99 11.77 1.18
C TRP A 266 -14.36 11.47 0.56
N LEU A 267 -15.39 11.24 1.38
CA LEU A 267 -16.74 10.95 0.89
C LEU A 267 -17.42 12.20 0.30
N LYS A 268 -17.12 13.39 0.85
CA LYS A 268 -17.52 14.68 0.27
C LYS A 268 -16.91 14.86 -1.12
N ALA A 269 -15.60 14.64 -1.28
CA ALA A 269 -14.95 14.74 -2.59
C ALA A 269 -15.54 13.75 -3.61
N ILE A 270 -15.93 12.54 -3.17
CA ILE A 270 -16.64 11.58 -4.03
C ILE A 270 -17.98 12.14 -4.52
N THR A 271 -18.73 12.78 -3.61
CA THR A 271 -20.02 13.41 -3.92
C THR A 271 -19.84 14.59 -4.89
N ASP A 272 -18.98 15.54 -4.54
CA ASP A 272 -18.83 16.82 -5.26
C ASP A 272 -18.26 16.65 -6.67
N TYR A 273 -17.29 15.75 -6.84
CA TYR A 273 -16.64 15.50 -8.13
C TYR A 273 -17.21 14.30 -8.88
N ARG A 274 -18.29 13.69 -8.37
CA ARG A 274 -18.92 12.49 -8.92
C ARG A 274 -17.91 11.38 -9.22
N VAL A 275 -17.03 11.11 -8.25
CA VAL A 275 -15.91 10.18 -8.40
C VAL A 275 -16.41 8.78 -8.71
N THR A 276 -15.85 8.19 -9.74
CA THR A 276 -16.17 6.82 -10.21
C THR A 276 -15.21 5.77 -9.68
N THR A 277 -13.96 6.15 -9.38
CA THR A 277 -12.94 5.24 -8.88
C THR A 277 -12.12 5.84 -7.74
N SER A 278 -11.85 5.05 -6.72
CA SER A 278 -10.95 5.43 -5.61
C SER A 278 -10.18 4.21 -5.11
N VAL A 279 -9.31 4.42 -4.14
CA VAL A 279 -8.48 3.38 -3.55
C VAL A 279 -8.25 3.69 -2.07
N ALA A 280 -8.41 2.68 -1.21
CA ALA A 280 -8.28 2.86 0.22
C ALA A 280 -7.90 1.54 0.92
N PRO A 281 -7.02 1.57 1.94
CA PRO A 281 -6.80 0.41 2.81
C PRO A 281 -8.04 0.13 3.67
N ASN A 282 -8.13 -1.08 4.21
CA ASN A 282 -9.28 -1.54 5.00
C ASN A 282 -9.60 -0.59 6.18
N PHE A 283 -8.61 -0.09 6.91
CA PHE A 283 -8.82 0.78 8.06
C PHE A 283 -9.57 2.09 7.72
N ALA A 284 -9.48 2.56 6.48
CA ALA A 284 -10.10 3.82 6.07
C ALA A 284 -11.62 3.76 6.17
N PHE A 285 -12.21 2.59 5.90
CA PHE A 285 -13.63 2.35 6.01
C PHE A 285 -14.08 2.44 7.48
N ASP A 286 -13.34 1.85 8.41
CA ASP A 286 -13.62 1.96 9.84
C ASP A 286 -13.50 3.42 10.33
N LEU A 287 -12.49 4.18 9.86
CA LEU A 287 -12.37 5.60 10.21
C LEU A 287 -13.58 6.42 9.76
N CYS A 288 -14.10 6.16 8.56
CA CYS A 288 -15.31 6.82 8.07
C CYS A 288 -16.52 6.45 8.93
N VAL A 289 -16.69 5.16 9.26
CA VAL A 289 -17.77 4.69 10.13
C VAL A 289 -17.68 5.31 11.53
N ASP A 290 -16.48 5.45 12.08
CA ASP A 290 -16.30 5.89 13.46
C ASP A 290 -16.41 7.42 13.63
N HIS A 291 -16.11 8.22 12.61
CA HIS A 291 -15.93 9.68 12.75
C HIS A 291 -16.91 10.56 11.97
N ILE A 292 -17.56 10.05 10.91
CA ILE A 292 -18.53 10.84 10.15
C ILE A 292 -19.86 10.83 10.92
N ASN A 293 -20.39 11.99 11.30
CA ASN A 293 -21.66 12.06 12.03
C ASN A 293 -22.89 11.94 11.10
N ASP A 294 -24.10 11.86 11.65
CA ASP A 294 -25.31 11.67 10.84
C ASP A 294 -25.69 12.88 9.98
N GLU A 295 -25.40 14.11 10.44
CA GLU A 295 -25.64 15.34 9.67
C GLU A 295 -24.71 15.42 8.45
N GLU A 296 -23.42 15.10 8.64
CA GLU A 296 -22.45 14.96 7.57
C GLU A 296 -22.81 13.82 6.62
N ALA A 297 -23.21 12.66 7.13
CA ALA A 297 -23.58 11.53 6.27
C ALA A 297 -24.79 11.87 5.38
N ALA A 298 -25.74 12.66 5.88
CA ALA A 298 -26.94 13.06 5.15
C ALA A 298 -26.67 13.94 3.91
N THR A 299 -25.49 14.56 3.80
CA THR A 299 -25.13 15.37 2.63
C THR A 299 -24.52 14.56 1.48
N LEU A 300 -24.20 13.28 1.71
CA LEU A 300 -23.45 12.45 0.76
C LEU A 300 -24.33 11.82 -0.32
N ASP A 301 -23.84 11.83 -1.56
CA ASP A 301 -24.32 11.01 -2.69
C ASP A 301 -23.14 10.21 -3.27
N LEU A 302 -23.09 8.92 -2.93
CA LEU A 302 -22.03 7.99 -3.29
C LEU A 302 -22.40 7.09 -4.48
N GLY A 303 -23.53 7.36 -5.16
CA GLY A 303 -24.04 6.52 -6.25
C GLY A 303 -23.19 6.56 -7.53
N SER A 304 -22.29 7.54 -7.65
CA SER A 304 -21.33 7.65 -8.75
C SER A 304 -20.19 6.63 -8.66
N LEU A 305 -19.90 6.13 -7.46
CA LEU A 305 -18.71 5.35 -7.17
C LEU A 305 -18.87 3.89 -7.65
N GLN A 306 -18.09 3.53 -8.66
CA GLN A 306 -18.16 2.21 -9.29
C GLN A 306 -17.07 1.26 -8.80
N HIS A 307 -15.90 1.79 -8.44
CA HIS A 307 -14.73 0.98 -8.03
C HIS A 307 -14.01 1.63 -6.83
N VAL A 308 -13.82 0.88 -5.76
CA VAL A 308 -12.95 1.23 -4.64
C VAL A 308 -12.01 0.07 -4.39
N PHE A 309 -10.77 0.18 -4.86
CA PHE A 309 -9.76 -0.84 -4.59
C PHE A 309 -9.45 -0.85 -3.09
N CYS A 310 -9.62 -2.02 -2.47
CA CYS A 310 -9.34 -2.25 -1.06
C CYS A 310 -8.26 -3.31 -0.92
N GLY A 311 -7.11 -2.90 -0.40
CA GLY A 311 -5.95 -3.78 -0.28
C GLY A 311 -4.83 -3.18 0.56
N ALA A 312 -3.62 -3.66 0.32
CA ALA A 312 -2.40 -3.35 1.06
C ALA A 312 -2.36 -3.90 2.50
N GLU A 313 -3.49 -4.32 3.06
CA GLU A 313 -3.63 -5.07 4.30
C GLU A 313 -4.79 -6.07 4.16
N PRO A 314 -4.95 -7.04 5.08
CA PRO A 314 -6.07 -7.98 5.02
C PRO A 314 -7.42 -7.26 4.98
N VAL A 315 -8.24 -7.61 3.98
CA VAL A 315 -9.58 -7.04 3.80
C VAL A 315 -10.53 -7.73 4.77
N SER A 316 -11.15 -6.96 5.66
CA SER A 316 -12.01 -7.46 6.72
C SER A 316 -13.47 -7.42 6.27
N HIS A 317 -14.11 -8.59 6.22
CA HIS A 317 -15.55 -8.68 5.98
C HIS A 317 -16.35 -7.84 6.98
N ALA A 318 -15.98 -7.87 8.27
CA ALA A 318 -16.67 -7.13 9.31
C ALA A 318 -16.57 -5.60 9.13
N THR A 319 -15.38 -5.09 8.75
CA THR A 319 -15.19 -3.67 8.44
C THR A 319 -16.09 -3.24 7.28
N LEU A 320 -16.12 -4.02 6.20
CA LEU A 320 -16.94 -3.73 5.03
C LEU A 320 -18.44 -3.76 5.36
N GLU A 321 -18.93 -4.74 6.12
CA GLU A 321 -20.35 -4.80 6.52
C GLU A 321 -20.77 -3.57 7.35
N ARG A 322 -19.93 -3.12 8.29
CA ARG A 322 -20.19 -1.88 9.06
C ARG A 322 -20.31 -0.67 8.14
N PHE A 323 -19.40 -0.56 7.17
CA PHE A 323 -19.41 0.52 6.20
C PHE A 323 -20.65 0.48 5.31
N PHE A 324 -21.01 -0.70 4.78
CA PHE A 324 -22.21 -0.89 3.95
C PHE A 324 -23.50 -0.56 4.70
N ALA A 325 -23.61 -0.98 5.97
CA ALA A 325 -24.76 -0.67 6.80
C ALA A 325 -24.94 0.84 7.01
N ARG A 326 -23.84 1.59 7.15
CA ARG A 326 -23.88 3.04 7.38
C ARG A 326 -24.08 3.85 6.09
N PHE A 327 -23.34 3.53 5.03
CA PHE A 327 -23.25 4.35 3.82
C PHE A 327 -24.04 3.82 2.62
N GLY A 328 -24.61 2.60 2.71
CA GLY A 328 -25.46 2.05 1.64
C GLY A 328 -26.71 2.90 1.38
N ARG A 329 -27.30 3.50 2.42
CA ARG A 329 -28.43 4.43 2.29
C ARG A 329 -28.09 5.75 1.59
N HIS A 330 -26.80 6.04 1.44
CA HIS A 330 -26.25 7.23 0.78
C HIS A 330 -25.72 6.88 -0.63
N GLY A 331 -26.17 5.78 -1.23
CA GLY A 331 -25.84 5.40 -2.61
C GLY A 331 -24.61 4.49 -2.76
N PHE A 332 -23.87 4.19 -1.68
CA PHE A 332 -22.70 3.33 -1.79
C PHE A 332 -23.10 1.88 -2.08
N GLU A 333 -22.64 1.35 -3.22
CA GLU A 333 -22.91 -0.03 -3.59
C GLU A 333 -21.85 -1.02 -3.10
N ARG A 334 -22.27 -2.14 -2.51
CA ARG A 334 -21.38 -3.23 -2.09
C ARG A 334 -20.45 -3.72 -3.21
N ARG A 335 -20.99 -3.76 -4.44
CA ARG A 335 -20.27 -4.20 -5.64
C ARG A 335 -19.17 -3.21 -6.07
N ALA A 336 -19.15 -1.99 -5.53
CA ALA A 336 -18.11 -1.04 -5.82
C ALA A 336 -16.77 -1.40 -5.17
N VAL A 337 -16.77 -2.12 -4.04
CA VAL A 337 -15.51 -2.53 -3.41
C VAL A 337 -14.84 -3.61 -4.24
N VAL A 338 -13.56 -3.42 -4.52
CA VAL A 338 -12.69 -4.34 -5.25
C VAL A 338 -11.60 -4.80 -4.28
N PRO A 339 -11.81 -5.89 -3.52
CA PRO A 339 -10.74 -6.49 -2.75
C PRO A 339 -9.60 -6.90 -3.69
N CYS A 340 -8.38 -6.51 -3.34
CA CYS A 340 -7.21 -6.75 -4.16
C CYS A 340 -5.97 -7.04 -3.31
N TYR A 341 -5.00 -7.71 -3.93
CA TYR A 341 -3.72 -8.03 -3.35
C TYR A 341 -2.58 -7.43 -4.20
N GLY A 342 -1.54 -6.99 -3.52
CA GLY A 342 -0.47 -6.23 -4.14
C GLY A 342 0.68 -5.88 -3.21
N MET A 343 1.84 -5.59 -3.81
CA MET A 343 3.08 -5.22 -3.13
C MET A 343 4.03 -4.48 -4.07
N ALA A 344 4.97 -3.72 -3.49
CA ALA A 344 5.98 -2.96 -4.24
C ALA A 344 6.84 -3.83 -5.18
N GLU A 345 7.17 -5.06 -4.78
CA GLU A 345 7.95 -6.02 -5.56
C GLU A 345 7.24 -6.47 -6.85
N ALA A 346 5.90 -6.39 -6.89
CA ALA A 346 5.10 -6.59 -8.09
C ALA A 346 4.74 -5.25 -8.76
N THR A 347 5.53 -4.21 -8.51
CA THR A 347 5.19 -2.79 -8.72
C THR A 347 4.03 -2.37 -7.84
N LEU A 348 2.84 -2.95 -8.04
CA LEU A 348 1.73 -2.84 -7.11
C LEU A 348 0.78 -4.03 -7.24
N TYR A 349 0.20 -4.27 -8.42
CA TYR A 349 -0.97 -5.13 -8.57
C TYR A 349 -0.59 -6.60 -8.79
N VAL A 350 -1.21 -7.51 -8.02
CA VAL A 350 -1.07 -8.96 -8.22
C VAL A 350 -2.41 -9.58 -8.61
N SER A 351 -3.44 -9.37 -7.79
CA SER A 351 -4.78 -9.89 -8.04
C SER A 351 -5.86 -8.93 -7.56
N GLY A 352 -7.07 -9.10 -8.07
CA GLY A 352 -8.21 -8.30 -7.62
C GLY A 352 -9.52 -8.80 -8.20
N LYS A 353 -10.61 -8.51 -7.49
CA LYS A 353 -11.98 -8.77 -7.96
C LYS A 353 -12.20 -8.12 -9.34
N VAL A 354 -12.92 -8.81 -10.23
CA VAL A 354 -13.13 -8.37 -11.61
C VAL A 354 -14.40 -7.52 -11.73
N GLY A 355 -14.24 -6.28 -12.21
CA GLY A 355 -15.35 -5.36 -12.45
C GLY A 355 -16.28 -5.22 -11.24
N ARG A 356 -17.58 -5.28 -11.50
CA ARG A 356 -18.64 -5.13 -10.48
C ARG A 356 -19.24 -6.46 -10.02
N SER A 357 -18.50 -7.56 -10.09
CA SER A 357 -18.96 -8.84 -9.51
C SER A 357 -19.19 -8.71 -7.99
N PRO A 358 -20.00 -9.61 -7.38
CA PRO A 358 -20.07 -9.71 -5.92
C PRO A 358 -18.70 -9.98 -5.30
N ILE A 359 -18.50 -9.55 -4.06
CA ILE A 359 -17.34 -9.95 -3.27
C ILE A 359 -17.46 -11.44 -2.95
N THR A 360 -16.45 -12.22 -3.29
CA THR A 360 -16.39 -13.63 -2.90
C THR A 360 -16.03 -13.73 -1.42
N LEU A 361 -16.86 -14.44 -0.67
CA LEU A 361 -16.69 -14.70 0.75
C LEU A 361 -16.72 -16.21 0.95
N ILE A 362 -15.83 -16.72 1.79
CA ILE A 362 -15.89 -18.11 2.23
C ILE A 362 -15.83 -18.17 3.75
N ASP A 363 -16.72 -18.96 4.32
CA ASP A 363 -16.69 -19.31 5.74
C ASP A 363 -15.87 -20.59 5.89
N VAL A 364 -14.77 -20.52 6.64
CA VAL A 364 -13.82 -21.62 6.80
C VAL A 364 -13.67 -22.02 8.26
N ASP A 365 -13.35 -23.29 8.47
CA ASP A 365 -13.03 -23.83 9.79
C ASP A 365 -11.67 -23.31 10.28
N LYS A 366 -11.65 -22.71 11.48
CA LYS A 366 -10.46 -22.12 12.09
C LYS A 366 -9.39 -23.17 12.41
N GLU A 367 -9.77 -24.37 12.84
CA GLU A 367 -8.82 -25.42 13.18
C GLU A 367 -8.17 -26.01 11.91
N ALA A 368 -8.94 -26.16 10.83
CA ALA A 368 -8.40 -26.55 9.53
C ALA A 368 -7.40 -25.50 9.02
N LEU A 369 -7.77 -24.22 9.09
CA LEU A 369 -6.89 -23.12 8.68
C LEU A 369 -5.59 -23.12 9.49
N ALA A 370 -5.67 -23.38 10.80
CA ALA A 370 -4.51 -23.49 11.68
C ALA A 370 -3.59 -24.69 11.36
N ARG A 371 -4.12 -25.73 10.68
CA ARG A 371 -3.36 -26.87 10.14
C ARG A 371 -2.83 -26.64 8.72
N GLY A 372 -3.12 -25.48 8.11
CA GLY A 372 -2.65 -25.14 6.77
C GLY A 372 -3.58 -25.56 5.62
N VAL A 373 -4.85 -25.87 5.91
CA VAL A 373 -5.83 -26.28 4.89
C VAL A 373 -7.09 -25.45 4.99
N CYS A 374 -7.63 -25.04 3.84
CA CYS A 374 -8.93 -24.40 3.75
C CYS A 374 -10.03 -25.46 3.66
N GLU A 375 -10.79 -25.63 4.73
CA GLU A 375 -11.99 -26.48 4.75
C GLU A 375 -13.22 -25.59 5.00
N PRO A 376 -14.30 -25.73 4.21
CA PRO A 376 -15.54 -25.01 4.45
C PRO A 376 -16.07 -25.28 5.86
N HIS A 377 -16.52 -24.24 6.55
CA HIS A 377 -17.15 -24.39 7.85
C HIS A 377 -18.50 -25.12 7.70
N ASP A 378 -18.70 -26.20 8.46
CA ASP A 378 -19.99 -26.89 8.52
C ASP A 378 -21.03 -26.00 9.22
N PRO A 379 -22.15 -25.63 8.57
CA PRO A 379 -23.20 -24.82 9.18
C PRO A 379 -23.83 -25.43 10.45
N ALA A 380 -23.69 -26.75 10.67
CA ALA A 380 -24.13 -27.42 11.88
C ALA A 380 -23.13 -27.32 13.05
N SER A 381 -21.89 -26.89 12.78
CA SER A 381 -20.85 -26.69 13.78
C SER A 381 -20.97 -25.35 14.51
N ASP A 382 -20.22 -25.20 15.60
CA ASP A 382 -20.22 -23.96 16.39
C ASP A 382 -19.68 -22.79 15.57
N VAL A 383 -20.48 -21.73 15.43
CA VAL A 383 -20.13 -20.49 14.71
C VAL A 383 -18.82 -19.87 15.22
N ARG A 384 -18.40 -20.15 16.46
CA ARG A 384 -17.11 -19.70 17.01
C ARG A 384 -15.90 -20.34 16.33
N GLY A 385 -16.05 -21.54 15.76
CA GLY A 385 -15.03 -22.20 14.95
C GLY A 385 -14.92 -21.66 13.52
N ARG A 386 -15.69 -20.63 13.18
CA ARG A 386 -15.77 -20.06 11.84
C ARG A 386 -14.94 -18.78 11.72
N THR A 387 -14.26 -18.62 10.59
CA THR A 387 -13.77 -17.31 10.14
C THR A 387 -14.18 -17.06 8.70
N THR A 388 -14.51 -15.81 8.38
CA THR A 388 -14.91 -15.41 7.02
C THR A 388 -13.73 -14.77 6.32
N LEU A 389 -13.27 -15.39 5.22
CA LEU A 389 -12.20 -14.87 4.39
C LEU A 389 -12.77 -14.14 3.16
N VAL A 390 -12.10 -13.05 2.77
CA VAL A 390 -12.46 -12.24 1.60
C VAL A 390 -11.55 -12.62 0.44
N GLY A 391 -12.14 -12.97 -0.70
CA GLY A 391 -11.40 -13.26 -1.92
C GLY A 391 -10.81 -11.99 -2.53
N CYS A 392 -9.51 -12.00 -2.81
CA CYS A 392 -8.77 -10.96 -3.52
C CYS A 392 -8.80 -11.18 -5.04
N GLY A 393 -9.80 -11.93 -5.55
CA GLY A 393 -10.05 -12.20 -6.96
C GLY A 393 -8.92 -12.93 -7.69
N PRO A 394 -9.06 -13.12 -9.00
CA PRO A 394 -8.07 -13.80 -9.82
C PRO A 394 -6.90 -12.90 -10.21
N VAL A 395 -5.80 -13.52 -10.64
CA VAL A 395 -4.67 -12.85 -11.30
C VAL A 395 -5.10 -12.30 -12.68
N ALA A 396 -4.44 -11.26 -13.18
CA ALA A 396 -4.72 -10.69 -14.50
C ALA A 396 -4.24 -11.59 -15.65
N VAL A 397 -4.78 -11.36 -16.85
CA VAL A 397 -4.30 -12.03 -18.06
C VAL A 397 -2.81 -11.70 -18.26
N GLY A 398 -2.04 -12.67 -18.75
CA GLY A 398 -0.58 -12.52 -18.93
C GLY A 398 0.24 -12.63 -17.65
N HIS A 399 -0.39 -12.91 -16.51
CA HIS A 399 0.26 -13.13 -15.22
C HIS A 399 0.00 -14.55 -14.74
N ARG A 400 0.87 -15.05 -13.85
CA ARG A 400 0.76 -16.36 -13.23
C ARG A 400 0.86 -16.22 -11.72
N LEU A 401 0.06 -16.99 -11.01
CA LEU A 401 0.09 -17.09 -9.56
C LEU A 401 0.04 -18.56 -9.16
N LEU A 402 0.95 -18.96 -8.28
CA LEU A 402 1.03 -20.30 -7.71
C LEU A 402 1.00 -20.21 -6.19
N ILE A 403 0.54 -21.28 -5.56
CA ILE A 403 0.68 -21.50 -4.13
C ILE A 403 1.74 -22.59 -3.95
N VAL A 404 2.82 -22.27 -3.26
CA VAL A 404 4.03 -23.09 -3.23
C VAL A 404 4.41 -23.37 -1.78
N ASP A 405 4.82 -24.60 -1.48
CA ASP A 405 5.45 -24.91 -0.20
C ASP A 405 6.82 -24.20 -0.14
N PRO A 406 7.04 -23.27 0.79
CA PRO A 406 8.24 -22.43 0.81
C PRO A 406 9.53 -23.20 1.12
N ALA A 407 9.44 -24.42 1.68
CA ALA A 407 10.58 -25.25 2.04
C ALA A 407 10.95 -26.22 0.92
N THR A 408 9.96 -26.90 0.34
CA THR A 408 10.18 -27.89 -0.73
C THR A 408 10.16 -27.28 -2.12
N LYS A 409 9.64 -26.05 -2.27
CA LYS A 409 9.41 -25.37 -3.55
C LYS A 409 8.49 -26.14 -4.50
N ARG A 410 7.57 -26.95 -3.97
CA ARG A 410 6.57 -27.69 -4.76
C ARG A 410 5.26 -26.92 -4.84
N VAL A 411 4.59 -26.99 -5.98
CA VAL A 411 3.25 -26.43 -6.12
C VAL A 411 2.27 -27.21 -5.25
N LEU A 412 1.44 -26.49 -4.51
CA LEU A 412 0.44 -27.07 -3.62
C LEU A 412 -0.93 -27.16 -4.32
N PRO A 413 -1.73 -28.20 -4.01
CA PRO A 413 -3.10 -28.29 -4.50
C PRO A 413 -3.97 -27.12 -4.04
N GLU A 414 -5.01 -26.83 -4.83
CA GLU A 414 -6.06 -25.87 -4.49
C GLU A 414 -6.63 -26.12 -3.09
N GLY A 415 -6.94 -25.05 -2.36
CA GLY A 415 -7.39 -25.11 -0.96
C GLY A 415 -6.28 -25.36 0.08
N THR A 416 -5.04 -25.63 -0.33
CA THR A 416 -3.90 -25.77 0.62
C THR A 416 -3.21 -24.43 0.81
N ILE A 417 -2.85 -24.09 2.05
CA ILE A 417 -2.16 -22.84 2.36
C ILE A 417 -0.66 -22.99 2.08
N GLY A 418 -0.11 -22.07 1.30
CA GLY A 418 1.32 -21.98 1.01
C GLY A 418 1.76 -20.55 0.73
N GLU A 419 3.03 -20.40 0.36
CA GLU A 419 3.58 -19.12 -0.08
C GLU A 419 2.99 -18.73 -1.44
N ILE A 420 2.57 -17.47 -1.57
CA ILE A 420 2.09 -16.92 -2.83
C ILE A 420 3.31 -16.60 -3.69
N TRP A 421 3.42 -17.26 -4.85
CA TRP A 421 4.46 -17.02 -5.85
C TRP A 421 3.83 -16.39 -7.10
N PHE A 422 4.43 -15.34 -7.63
CA PHE A 422 3.83 -14.52 -8.68
C PHE A 422 4.81 -14.28 -9.84
N SER A 423 4.31 -14.29 -11.08
CA SER A 423 5.11 -13.98 -12.26
C SER A 423 4.31 -13.11 -13.23
N GLY A 424 4.96 -12.11 -13.81
CA GLY A 424 4.39 -11.24 -14.85
C GLY A 424 5.24 -10.01 -15.16
N PRO A 425 4.89 -9.24 -16.19
CA PRO A 425 5.70 -8.11 -16.68
C PRO A 425 5.86 -6.95 -15.68
N ASN A 426 4.99 -6.87 -14.68
CA ASN A 426 5.06 -5.86 -13.63
C ASN A 426 5.90 -6.29 -12.41
N VAL A 427 6.49 -7.49 -12.41
CA VAL A 427 7.48 -7.88 -11.39
C VAL A 427 8.71 -6.99 -11.52
N ALA A 428 9.10 -6.36 -10.42
CA ALA A 428 10.20 -5.41 -10.39
C ALA A 428 11.56 -6.10 -10.66
N ALA A 429 12.56 -5.32 -11.05
CA ALA A 429 13.88 -5.84 -11.45
C ALA A 429 14.74 -6.36 -10.28
N GLY A 430 14.30 -6.18 -9.04
CA GLY A 430 15.02 -6.64 -7.85
C GLY A 430 15.07 -5.61 -6.73
N TYR A 431 15.90 -5.89 -5.72
CA TYR A 431 16.28 -4.94 -4.68
C TYR A 431 17.64 -4.30 -4.99
N LEU A 432 17.76 -2.98 -4.79
CA LEU A 432 18.98 -2.23 -5.05
C LEU A 432 20.17 -2.76 -4.25
N GLY A 433 21.19 -3.27 -4.94
CA GLY A 433 22.48 -3.65 -4.32
C GLY A 433 22.39 -4.80 -3.30
N ARG A 434 21.35 -5.63 -3.38
CA ARG A 434 21.10 -6.73 -2.43
C ARG A 434 21.43 -8.08 -3.05
N ALA A 435 22.31 -8.84 -2.37
CA ALA A 435 22.67 -10.19 -2.79
C ALA A 435 21.48 -11.18 -2.68
N ASP A 436 20.53 -10.93 -1.77
CA ASP A 436 19.32 -11.75 -1.60
C ASP A 436 18.21 -11.44 -2.63
N SER A 437 18.48 -10.61 -3.65
CA SER A 437 17.48 -10.20 -4.62
C SER A 437 17.01 -11.36 -5.50
N ASP A 438 17.93 -12.14 -6.06
CA ASP A 438 17.57 -13.21 -7.00
C ASP A 438 16.77 -14.33 -6.31
N ASP A 439 17.06 -14.62 -5.04
CA ASP A 439 16.27 -15.57 -4.23
C ASP A 439 14.80 -15.18 -4.10
N VAL A 440 14.50 -13.88 -4.21
CA VAL A 440 13.15 -13.32 -4.07
C VAL A 440 12.49 -13.13 -5.43
N PHE A 441 13.21 -12.61 -6.43
CA PHE A 441 12.63 -12.20 -7.72
C PHE A 441 12.76 -13.25 -8.82
N ALA A 442 13.63 -14.25 -8.64
CA ALA A 442 13.96 -15.25 -9.66
C ALA A 442 13.80 -16.69 -9.13
N ALA A 443 12.78 -16.95 -8.31
CA ALA A 443 12.57 -18.28 -7.76
C ALA A 443 12.04 -19.27 -8.80
N GLU A 444 12.43 -20.53 -8.63
CA GLU A 444 12.08 -21.67 -9.49
C GLU A 444 11.34 -22.73 -8.66
N ILE A 445 10.32 -23.34 -9.24
CA ILE A 445 9.59 -24.46 -8.63
C ILE A 445 10.36 -25.77 -8.85
N SER A 446 10.31 -26.68 -7.89
CA SER A 446 11.08 -27.93 -7.90
C SER A 446 10.50 -29.02 -8.80
N ASP A 447 9.24 -28.89 -9.16
CA ASP A 447 8.44 -29.79 -9.99
C ASP A 447 8.11 -29.17 -11.35
N ALA A 448 8.97 -28.27 -11.83
CA ALA A 448 8.84 -27.67 -13.16
C ALA A 448 8.96 -28.75 -14.25
N ASP A 449 7.94 -28.84 -15.11
CA ASP A 449 7.94 -29.68 -16.30
C ASP A 449 7.62 -28.83 -17.55
N GLY A 450 8.42 -28.95 -18.61
CA GLY A 450 8.14 -28.31 -19.90
C GLY A 450 8.25 -26.78 -19.90
N GLU A 451 7.18 -26.07 -20.28
CA GLU A 451 7.17 -24.59 -20.40
C GLU A 451 7.46 -23.86 -19.08
N ASP A 452 7.20 -24.50 -17.93
CA ASP A 452 7.37 -23.90 -16.60
C ASP A 452 8.83 -23.79 -16.14
N ASP A 453 9.76 -24.52 -16.77
CA ASP A 453 11.20 -24.55 -16.41
C ASP A 453 11.89 -23.18 -16.66
N SER A 454 11.33 -22.42 -17.61
CA SER A 454 11.82 -21.08 -17.98
C SER A 454 11.25 -19.95 -17.13
N ILE A 455 10.21 -20.21 -16.33
CA ILE A 455 9.48 -19.15 -15.63
C ILE A 455 10.18 -18.84 -14.31
N ARG A 456 10.25 -17.55 -14.00
CA ARG A 456 10.80 -17.04 -12.76
C ARG A 456 9.69 -16.38 -11.96
N TYR A 457 9.68 -16.64 -10.66
CA TYR A 457 8.63 -16.20 -9.76
C TYR A 457 9.19 -15.27 -8.68
N LEU A 458 8.43 -14.21 -8.42
CA LEU A 458 8.50 -13.42 -7.21
C LEU A 458 7.95 -14.24 -6.04
N ARG A 459 8.77 -14.44 -5.01
CA ARG A 459 8.38 -14.94 -3.69
C ARG A 459 7.88 -13.79 -2.84
N THR A 460 6.58 -13.75 -2.58
CA THR A 460 5.97 -12.63 -1.87
C THR A 460 6.26 -12.63 -0.36
N GLY A 461 6.60 -13.79 0.21
CA GLY A 461 6.65 -13.99 1.66
C GLY A 461 5.29 -13.96 2.36
N ASP A 462 4.19 -13.83 1.59
CA ASP A 462 2.82 -13.88 2.08
C ASP A 462 2.22 -15.27 1.85
N LEU A 463 1.32 -15.68 2.75
CA LEU A 463 0.62 -16.95 2.72
C LEU A 463 -0.79 -16.78 2.16
N GLY A 464 -1.23 -17.77 1.40
CA GLY A 464 -2.57 -17.81 0.83
C GLY A 464 -2.90 -19.17 0.25
N PHE A 465 -4.10 -19.28 -0.30
CA PHE A 465 -4.53 -20.41 -1.10
C PHE A 465 -5.36 -19.92 -2.29
N LEU A 466 -5.50 -20.79 -3.29
CA LEU A 466 -6.44 -20.60 -4.38
C LEU A 466 -7.73 -21.35 -4.09
N ASN A 467 -8.87 -20.77 -4.45
CA ASN A 467 -10.15 -21.44 -4.50
C ASN A 467 -10.94 -20.93 -5.71
N HIS A 468 -11.25 -21.84 -6.63
CA HIS A 468 -11.84 -21.62 -7.95
C HIS A 468 -11.16 -20.49 -8.75
N GLY A 469 -9.83 -20.44 -8.68
CA GLY A 469 -9.01 -19.44 -9.37
C GLY A 469 -8.93 -18.07 -8.68
N GLU A 470 -9.58 -17.89 -7.53
CA GLU A 470 -9.45 -16.68 -6.72
C GLU A 470 -8.43 -16.85 -5.60
N LEU A 471 -7.67 -15.79 -5.34
CA LEU A 471 -6.69 -15.74 -4.27
C LEU A 471 -7.34 -15.35 -2.94
N PHE A 472 -7.03 -16.11 -1.89
CA PHE A 472 -7.34 -15.75 -0.51
C PHE A 472 -6.04 -15.60 0.28
N VAL A 473 -5.76 -14.40 0.75
CA VAL A 473 -4.55 -14.10 1.53
C VAL A 473 -4.84 -14.37 3.00
N THR A 474 -3.98 -15.16 3.66
CA THR A 474 -4.19 -15.60 5.05
C THR A 474 -3.25 -14.93 6.03
N GLY A 475 -2.03 -14.56 5.62
CA GLY A 475 -1.10 -13.84 6.48
C GLY A 475 0.28 -13.68 5.87
N ARG A 476 1.28 -13.33 6.69
CA ARG A 476 2.70 -13.31 6.28
C ARG A 476 3.44 -14.43 6.96
N ILE A 477 4.35 -15.11 6.26
CA ILE A 477 5.13 -16.23 6.82
C ILE A 477 5.79 -15.83 8.15
N LYS A 478 6.38 -14.62 8.21
CA LYS A 478 7.10 -14.13 9.39
C LYS A 478 6.19 -13.69 10.55
N ASP A 479 4.90 -13.45 10.28
CA ASP A 479 3.96 -12.95 11.29
C ASP A 479 3.07 -14.06 11.88
N VAL A 480 2.99 -15.24 11.23
CA VAL A 480 2.23 -16.37 11.78
C VAL A 480 2.77 -16.71 13.18
N VAL A 481 1.86 -16.77 14.16
CA VAL A 481 2.17 -17.14 15.54
C VAL A 481 2.03 -18.65 15.67
N ILE A 482 3.10 -19.35 16.04
CA ILE A 482 3.09 -20.81 16.14
C ILE A 482 3.10 -21.21 17.61
N VAL A 483 1.95 -21.63 18.16
CA VAL A 483 1.86 -22.05 19.56
C VAL A 483 1.38 -23.49 19.61
N ALA A 484 2.14 -24.37 20.28
CA ALA A 484 1.86 -25.79 20.41
C ALA A 484 1.60 -26.51 19.06
N GLY A 485 2.32 -26.11 18.00
CA GLY A 485 2.20 -26.69 16.65
C GLY A 485 0.98 -26.23 15.85
N ARG A 486 0.20 -25.25 16.34
CA ARG A 486 -0.92 -24.63 15.63
C ARG A 486 -0.50 -23.27 15.07
N ASN A 487 -0.86 -23.00 13.82
CA ASN A 487 -0.69 -21.68 13.21
C ASN A 487 -1.85 -20.79 13.63
N LEU A 488 -1.53 -19.69 14.32
CA LEU A 488 -2.49 -18.66 14.69
C LEU A 488 -2.19 -17.40 13.89
N TYR A 489 -3.22 -16.88 13.22
CA TYR A 489 -3.11 -15.68 12.41
C TYR A 489 -3.31 -14.45 13.29
N PRO A 490 -2.31 -13.54 13.38
CA PRO A 490 -2.40 -12.38 14.26
C PRO A 490 -3.64 -11.53 14.06
N THR A 491 -4.12 -11.38 12.83
CA THR A 491 -5.30 -10.56 12.52
C THR A 491 -6.59 -11.12 13.10
N ASP A 492 -6.77 -12.44 13.16
CA ASP A 492 -7.93 -13.06 13.80
C ASP A 492 -7.89 -12.88 15.33
N ILE A 493 -6.69 -13.05 15.92
CA ILE A 493 -6.45 -12.75 17.33
C ILE A 493 -6.75 -11.28 17.64
N GLU A 494 -6.17 -10.37 16.86
CA GLU A 494 -6.32 -8.93 17.01
C GLU A 494 -7.79 -8.49 16.90
N GLY A 495 -8.56 -9.08 15.98
CA GLY A 495 -10.00 -8.85 15.87
C GLY A 495 -10.76 -9.27 17.13
N SER A 496 -10.44 -10.44 17.69
CA SER A 496 -11.06 -10.93 18.92
C SER A 496 -10.71 -10.05 20.13
N VAL A 497 -9.46 -9.61 20.23
CA VAL A 497 -8.99 -8.67 21.26
C VAL A 497 -9.68 -7.32 21.10
N GLN A 498 -9.80 -6.80 19.88
CA GLN A 498 -10.43 -5.52 19.59
C GLN A 498 -11.89 -5.46 20.08
N SER A 499 -12.62 -6.57 19.95
CA SER A 499 -14.01 -6.71 20.39
C SER A 499 -14.15 -7.11 21.87
N ALA A 500 -13.05 -7.41 22.56
CA ALA A 500 -13.11 -7.90 23.94
C ALA A 500 -13.55 -6.84 24.95
N HIS A 501 -13.29 -5.55 24.68
CA HIS A 501 -13.60 -4.47 25.61
C HIS A 501 -13.65 -3.08 24.94
N ASP A 502 -14.65 -2.27 25.28
CA ASP A 502 -14.89 -0.93 24.70
C ASP A 502 -13.74 0.07 24.87
N ALA A 503 -12.88 -0.13 25.87
CA ALA A 503 -11.73 0.72 26.13
C ALA A 503 -10.59 0.54 25.11
N ILE A 504 -10.57 -0.55 24.36
CA ILE A 504 -9.53 -0.86 23.37
C ILE A 504 -9.74 0.03 22.15
N ARG A 505 -8.68 0.67 21.67
CA ARG A 505 -8.72 1.55 20.50
C ARG A 505 -8.87 0.70 19.23
N THR A 506 -9.77 1.09 18.32
CA THR A 506 -9.89 0.49 16.98
C THR A 506 -8.54 0.50 16.25
N ASN A 507 -8.15 -0.62 15.66
CA ASN A 507 -6.85 -0.81 14.99
C ASN A 507 -5.66 -0.49 15.92
N GLY A 508 -5.82 -0.81 17.20
CA GLY A 508 -4.86 -0.56 18.26
C GLY A 508 -4.36 -1.84 18.93
N VAL A 509 -4.25 -2.95 18.20
CA VAL A 509 -3.82 -4.24 18.74
C VAL A 509 -2.70 -4.82 17.89
N ALA A 510 -1.72 -5.46 18.53
CA ALA A 510 -0.70 -6.28 17.88
C ALA A 510 -0.57 -7.63 18.62
N ALA A 511 -0.62 -8.73 17.88
CA ALA A 511 -0.37 -10.08 18.39
C ALA A 511 0.93 -10.64 17.77
N PHE A 512 1.78 -11.26 18.60
CA PHE A 512 3.01 -11.91 18.17
C PHE A 512 3.48 -12.95 19.18
N SER A 513 4.35 -13.88 18.79
CA SER A 513 4.98 -14.84 19.69
C SER A 513 6.37 -14.39 20.14
N ILE A 514 6.78 -14.83 21.33
CA ILE A 514 8.14 -14.74 21.85
C ILE A 514 8.62 -16.12 22.32
N ASP A 515 9.93 -16.33 22.36
CA ASP A 515 10.50 -17.56 22.95
C ASP A 515 10.28 -17.55 24.47
N GLY A 516 9.52 -18.53 24.98
CA GLY A 516 9.03 -18.56 26.35
C GLY A 516 9.62 -19.68 27.22
N GLY A 517 10.74 -20.30 26.84
CA GLY A 517 11.32 -21.45 27.55
C GLY A 517 10.93 -22.78 26.89
N PRO A 518 9.86 -23.49 27.31
CA PRO A 518 9.47 -24.76 26.71
C PRO A 518 8.73 -24.63 25.35
N GLY A 519 8.62 -23.42 24.78
CA GLY A 519 8.02 -23.16 23.48
C GLY A 519 7.74 -21.67 23.23
N GLU A 520 7.17 -21.35 22.07
CA GLU A 520 6.68 -20.01 21.77
C GLU A 520 5.47 -19.64 22.64
N SER A 521 5.43 -18.40 23.11
CA SER A 521 4.38 -17.85 23.96
C SER A 521 3.73 -16.64 23.31
N LEU A 522 2.40 -16.59 23.32
CA LEU A 522 1.63 -15.49 22.72
C LEU A 522 1.70 -14.23 23.58
N VAL A 523 1.98 -13.10 22.95
CA VAL A 523 1.95 -11.76 23.54
C VAL A 523 0.93 -10.91 22.80
N ILE A 524 0.14 -10.16 23.56
CA ILE A 524 -0.81 -9.18 23.05
C ILE A 524 -0.38 -7.79 23.53
N VAL A 525 -0.30 -6.84 22.60
CA VAL A 525 -0.16 -5.42 22.91
C VAL A 525 -1.44 -4.72 22.48
N ALA A 526 -2.11 -4.01 23.39
CA ALA A 526 -3.35 -3.30 23.12
C ALA A 526 -3.26 -1.83 23.58
N GLU A 527 -3.62 -0.91 22.70
CA GLU A 527 -3.74 0.51 22.98
C GLU A 527 -5.13 0.85 23.51
N LEU A 528 -5.18 1.70 24.53
CA LEU A 528 -6.44 2.21 25.05
C LEU A 528 -6.85 3.53 24.39
N LYS A 529 -8.17 3.77 24.29
CA LYS A 529 -8.75 5.03 23.81
C LYS A 529 -8.34 6.20 24.70
N ARG A 530 -7.89 7.31 24.12
CA ARG A 530 -7.44 8.53 24.84
C ARG A 530 -8.46 9.08 25.83
N SER A 531 -9.75 8.90 25.55
CA SER A 531 -10.87 9.36 26.40
C SER A 531 -11.06 8.53 27.68
N ARG A 532 -10.37 7.39 27.82
CA ARG A 532 -10.51 6.48 28.96
C ARG A 532 -9.29 6.57 29.87
N ARG A 533 -9.43 7.30 30.98
CA ARG A 533 -8.53 7.15 32.13
C ARG A 533 -9.06 6.00 32.99
N LEU A 534 -8.36 4.87 32.95
CA LEU A 534 -8.77 3.66 33.69
C LEU A 534 -8.02 3.56 35.02
N SER A 535 -8.70 3.11 36.07
CA SER A 535 -8.07 2.71 37.33
C SER A 535 -7.30 1.39 37.19
N PRO A 536 -6.41 1.03 38.13
CA PRO A 536 -5.74 -0.27 38.12
C PRO A 536 -6.71 -1.46 38.07
N GLU A 537 -7.87 -1.38 38.73
CA GLU A 537 -8.93 -2.39 38.72
C GLU A 537 -9.50 -2.55 37.31
N GLN A 538 -9.84 -1.43 36.66
CA GLN A 538 -10.35 -1.42 35.29
C GLN A 538 -9.31 -1.92 34.28
N MET A 539 -8.02 -1.62 34.50
CA MET A 539 -6.96 -2.19 33.68
C MET A 539 -6.83 -3.70 33.86
N ARG A 540 -7.05 -4.22 35.08
CA ARG A 540 -7.11 -5.67 35.33
C ARG A 540 -8.32 -6.31 34.65
N GLU A 541 -9.47 -5.64 34.67
CA GLU A 541 -10.69 -6.06 33.96
C GLU A 541 -10.45 -6.15 32.45
N VAL A 542 -9.84 -5.13 31.84
CA VAL A 542 -9.47 -5.15 30.41
C VAL A 542 -8.54 -6.33 30.10
N ARG A 543 -7.50 -6.57 30.91
CA ARG A 543 -6.58 -7.70 30.72
C ARG A 543 -7.32 -9.04 30.82
N ALA A 544 -8.20 -9.19 31.80
CA ALA A 544 -9.00 -10.40 31.98
C ALA A 544 -9.94 -10.64 30.79
N ALA A 545 -10.60 -9.58 30.29
CA ALA A 545 -11.46 -9.65 29.12
C ALA A 545 -10.68 -10.08 27.87
N ILE A 546 -9.49 -9.52 27.65
CA ILE A 546 -8.58 -9.90 26.56
C ILE A 546 -8.17 -11.38 26.69
N THR A 547 -7.67 -11.79 27.85
CA THR A 547 -7.25 -13.18 28.08
C THR A 547 -8.40 -14.15 27.86
N LEU A 548 -9.60 -13.83 28.37
CA LEU A 548 -10.79 -14.66 28.20
C LEU A 548 -11.19 -14.77 26.73
N ALA A 549 -11.24 -13.65 25.99
CA ALA A 549 -11.60 -13.64 24.58
C ALA A 549 -10.61 -14.48 23.75
N VAL A 550 -9.30 -14.25 23.93
CA VAL A 550 -8.28 -14.98 23.16
C VAL A 550 -8.30 -16.48 23.50
N THR A 551 -8.41 -16.84 24.78
CA THR A 551 -8.49 -18.25 25.20
C THR A 551 -9.73 -18.93 24.64
N ARG A 552 -10.88 -18.26 24.69
CA ARG A 552 -12.16 -18.78 24.20
C ARG A 552 -12.18 -18.94 22.69
N ASP A 553 -11.66 -17.96 21.95
CA ASP A 553 -11.85 -17.86 20.50
C ASP A 553 -10.71 -18.54 19.72
N HIS A 554 -9.54 -18.76 20.35
CA HIS A 554 -8.34 -19.33 19.70
C HIS A 554 -7.76 -20.55 20.42
N GLY A 555 -8.29 -20.89 21.61
CA GLY A 555 -7.82 -22.03 22.40
C GLY A 555 -6.42 -21.83 23.03
N VAL A 556 -5.90 -20.59 23.05
CA VAL A 556 -4.58 -20.26 23.62
C VAL A 556 -4.70 -19.06 24.55
N ALA A 557 -4.15 -19.17 25.76
CA ALA A 557 -4.05 -18.04 26.67
C ALA A 557 -2.80 -17.21 26.35
N PRO A 558 -2.91 -15.87 26.20
CA PRO A 558 -1.73 -15.03 26.07
C PRO A 558 -0.90 -15.08 27.34
N ALA A 559 0.41 -15.29 27.19
CA ALA A 559 1.35 -15.27 28.30
C ALA A 559 1.53 -13.85 28.85
N VAL A 560 1.46 -12.85 27.97
CA VAL A 560 1.51 -11.43 28.34
C VAL A 560 0.44 -10.64 27.60
N VAL A 561 -0.27 -9.79 28.34
CA VAL A 561 -1.08 -8.70 27.80
C VAL A 561 -0.39 -7.40 28.19
N HIS A 562 -0.03 -6.54 27.25
CA HIS A 562 0.55 -5.22 27.48
C HIS A 562 -0.47 -4.16 27.12
N LEU A 563 -0.85 -3.31 28.08
CA LEU A 563 -1.74 -2.17 27.84
C LEU A 563 -0.91 -0.89 27.71
N GLY A 564 -1.02 -0.22 26.57
CA GLY A 564 -0.27 0.99 26.25
C GLY A 564 -1.19 2.20 25.97
N PRO A 565 -0.65 3.42 26.04
CA PRO A 565 -1.32 4.60 25.50
C PRO A 565 -1.39 4.55 23.96
N THR A 566 -2.22 5.40 23.36
CA THR A 566 -2.23 5.59 21.90
C THR A 566 -0.85 5.98 21.37
N GLY A 567 -0.34 5.26 20.36
CA GLY A 567 0.98 5.45 19.78
C GLY A 567 2.07 4.53 20.35
N ALA A 568 1.71 3.60 21.25
CA ALA A 568 2.61 2.58 21.77
C ALA A 568 2.95 1.50 20.72
N ILE A 569 2.01 1.17 19.83
CA ILE A 569 2.20 0.19 18.76
C ILE A 569 2.87 0.87 17.55
N PRO A 570 4.05 0.39 17.10
CA PRO A 570 4.69 0.93 15.91
C PRO A 570 3.84 0.69 14.66
N LEU A 571 3.60 1.75 13.88
CA LEU A 571 2.89 1.69 12.61
C LEU A 571 3.82 1.95 11.41
N THR A 572 3.42 1.50 10.23
CA THR A 572 4.01 1.93 8.95
C THR A 572 3.60 3.36 8.63
N THR A 573 4.22 3.96 7.62
CA THR A 573 3.81 5.27 7.07
C THR A 573 2.39 5.26 6.49
N SER A 574 1.85 4.08 6.17
CA SER A 574 0.46 3.89 5.74
C SER A 574 -0.49 3.51 6.88
N GLY A 575 -0.05 3.57 8.14
CA GLY A 575 -0.89 3.27 9.31
C GLY A 575 -1.03 1.79 9.70
N LYS A 576 -0.31 0.87 9.06
CA LYS A 576 -0.40 -0.58 9.35
C LYS A 576 0.44 -0.99 10.55
N VAL A 577 -0.02 -1.97 11.33
CA VAL A 577 0.73 -2.51 12.48
C VAL A 577 2.05 -3.16 12.03
N ARG A 578 3.19 -2.77 12.65
CA ARG A 578 4.50 -3.42 12.44
C ARG A 578 4.77 -4.42 13.56
N ARG A 579 4.20 -5.63 13.45
CA ARG A 579 4.26 -6.67 14.50
C ARG A 579 5.68 -7.01 14.94
N GLN A 580 6.61 -7.20 14.01
CA GLN A 580 8.01 -7.50 14.35
C GLN A 580 8.70 -6.35 15.10
N ALA A 581 8.44 -5.10 14.71
CA ALA A 581 8.95 -3.94 15.43
C ALA A 581 8.33 -3.83 16.84
N CYS A 582 7.05 -4.18 16.98
CA CYS A 582 6.37 -4.25 18.26
C CYS A 582 6.96 -5.36 19.15
N LYS A 583 7.22 -6.55 18.60
CA LYS A 583 7.92 -7.67 19.25
C LYS A 583 9.30 -7.26 19.75
N GLN A 584 10.11 -6.62 18.90
CA GLN A 584 11.43 -6.12 19.28
C GLN A 584 11.36 -5.09 20.40
N ALA A 585 10.45 -4.12 20.30
CA ALA A 585 10.26 -3.12 21.34
C ALA A 585 9.79 -3.75 22.68
N PHE A 586 8.93 -4.77 22.61
CA PHE A 586 8.51 -5.53 23.78
C PHE A 586 9.69 -6.26 24.44
N GLN A 587 10.49 -6.99 23.66
CA GLN A 587 11.66 -7.73 24.14
C GLN A 587 12.73 -6.82 24.74
N GLN A 588 12.86 -5.59 24.23
CA GLN A 588 13.77 -4.57 24.75
C GLN A 588 13.21 -3.80 25.95
N GLY A 589 11.96 -4.03 26.35
CA GLY A 589 11.30 -3.28 27.41
C GLY A 589 11.05 -1.80 27.08
N SER A 590 11.01 -1.44 25.78
CA SER A 590 10.91 -0.05 25.32
C SER A 590 9.49 0.37 24.91
N LEU A 591 8.51 -0.55 24.98
CA LEU A 591 7.10 -0.22 24.77
C LEU A 591 6.59 0.68 25.90
N SER A 592 5.93 1.78 25.53
CA SER A 592 5.28 2.66 26.48
C SER A 592 4.20 1.92 27.26
N THR A 593 4.21 2.08 28.59
CA THR A 593 3.19 1.60 29.50
C THR A 593 2.32 2.76 29.99
N LEU A 594 1.10 2.45 30.42
CA LEU A 594 0.33 3.38 31.21
C LEU A 594 0.92 3.37 32.63
N GLU A 595 1.58 4.45 33.06
CA GLU A 595 2.05 4.56 34.44
C GLU A 595 0.84 4.46 35.38
N ALA A 596 0.89 3.50 36.30
CA ALA A 596 -0.02 3.50 37.45
C ALA A 596 0.41 4.66 38.35
N ARG A 597 -0.33 5.78 38.30
CA ARG A 597 -0.21 6.77 39.37
C ARG A 597 -0.91 6.19 40.61
N ALA A 598 -0.12 6.03 41.67
CA ALA A 598 -0.54 5.57 42.98
C ALA A 598 -1.61 6.48 43.60
#